data_AF-A0A3D2XK48-F1
#
_entry.id   AF-A0A3D2XK48-F1
#
_cell.length_a   1.000
_cell.length_b   1.000
_cell.length_c   1.000
_cell.angle_alpha   90.00
_cell.angle_beta   90.00
_cell.angle_gamma   90.00
#
_symmetry.space_group_name_H-M   'P 1'
#
loop_
_entity.id
_entity.type
_entity.pdbx_description
1 polymer ?
#
loop_
_entity_poly.entity_id
_entity_poly.type
_entity_poly.pdbx_seq_one_letter_code
_entity_poly.pdbx_strand_id
1 'polypeptide(L)'
;MMRIIFSCTIGLLIAGTGYGQTKTTKPVAPKTATTGAVKAMPNPLKNGKDSASYALGIRIAQNLESQGLGKLNVAILQRALADQLGKKKVIIPEASLNACIEDFVAEANQEKIALAKVASEQTKKQAKVFLDANAKRPGVITLPSGLQYEVIKNNPDGVKPVASDQVKCHYHGTLIDGTVFDSSVERGEPIVFSVGGVIRGWQEALQLMTVGSKWKLYVPADLAYGDAQAGPKIGPGSTLIFEVELISIEKE
;
A
#
# COMPACT_ATOMS: atom_id res chain seq x y z
N MET A 1 35.24 -1.56 9.95
CA MET A 1 34.03 -2.01 9.22
C MET A 1 32.85 -1.19 9.75
N MET A 2 32.38 -0.23 8.97
CA MET A 2 31.49 0.85 9.39
C MET A 2 30.05 0.34 9.56
N ARG A 3 29.50 0.40 10.78
CA ARG A 3 28.09 0.11 11.08
C ARG A 3 27.26 1.34 10.74
N ILE A 4 26.40 1.23 9.73
CA ILE A 4 25.45 2.26 9.34
C ILE A 4 24.31 2.23 10.36
N ILE A 5 24.26 3.24 11.23
CA ILE A 5 23.21 3.45 12.22
C ILE A 5 22.06 4.20 11.52
N PHE A 6 20.96 3.52 11.25
CA PHE A 6 19.70 4.19 10.88
C PHE A 6 19.03 4.68 12.17
N SER A 7 19.27 5.94 12.49
CA SER A 7 18.58 6.66 13.57
C SER A 7 17.14 6.93 13.14
N CYS A 8 16.17 6.20 13.71
CA CYS A 8 14.75 6.47 13.52
C CYS A 8 14.31 7.47 14.60
N THR A 9 14.48 8.76 14.34
CA THR A 9 13.97 9.82 15.19
C THR A 9 12.45 9.91 15.04
N ILE A 10 11.72 9.43 16.06
CA ILE A 10 10.31 9.78 16.26
C ILE A 10 10.25 11.25 16.66
N GLY A 11 10.18 12.12 15.65
CA GLY A 11 9.94 13.55 15.82
C GLY A 11 8.48 13.80 16.13
N LEU A 12 8.16 14.10 17.40
CA LEU A 12 6.88 14.67 17.78
C LEU A 12 6.87 16.14 17.29
N LEU A 13 6.20 16.40 16.16
CA LEU A 13 6.08 17.75 15.61
C LEU A 13 5.19 18.61 16.54
N ILE A 14 5.82 19.52 17.28
CA ILE A 14 5.17 20.65 17.93
C ILE A 14 5.28 21.82 16.94
N ALA A 15 4.16 22.23 16.34
CA ALA A 15 4.13 23.39 15.46
C ALA A 15 4.32 24.68 16.28
N GLY A 16 5.52 25.25 16.24
CA GLY A 16 5.81 26.61 16.69
C GLY A 16 5.76 27.58 15.51
N THR A 17 4.86 28.54 15.54
CA THR A 17 4.80 29.63 14.54
C THR A 17 5.87 30.68 14.84
N GLY A 18 6.91 30.74 14.01
CA GLY A 18 7.92 31.80 13.99
C GLY A 18 7.61 32.84 12.90
N TYR A 19 7.70 34.11 13.27
CA TYR A 19 7.56 35.29 12.43
C TYR A 19 8.70 35.40 11.38
N GLY A 20 8.36 35.76 10.14
CA GLY A 20 9.33 36.13 9.10
C GLY A 20 8.65 36.77 7.89
N GLN A 21 8.89 38.06 7.67
CA GLN A 21 8.27 38.90 6.63
C GLN A 21 8.67 38.50 5.20
N THR A 22 7.72 38.50 4.26
CA THR A 22 7.97 38.97 2.88
C THR A 22 6.74 39.61 2.24
N LYS A 23 6.98 40.82 1.71
CA LYS A 23 6.44 41.47 0.49
C LYS A 23 4.92 41.52 0.23
N THR A 24 4.47 42.77 0.13
CA THR A 24 3.17 43.30 -0.29
C THR A 24 2.55 42.61 -1.52
N THR A 25 1.42 41.94 -1.31
CA THR A 25 0.38 41.72 -2.32
C THR A 25 -0.98 42.06 -1.71
N LYS A 26 -1.88 42.62 -2.53
CA LYS A 26 -3.18 43.19 -2.15
C LYS A 26 -4.03 42.25 -1.26
N PRO A 27 -4.86 42.76 -0.34
CA PRO A 27 -5.69 41.94 0.52
C PRO A 27 -6.78 41.25 -0.31
N VAL A 28 -6.59 39.95 -0.57
CA VAL A 28 -7.69 39.05 -0.91
C VAL A 28 -8.35 38.67 0.40
N ALA A 29 -9.63 39.02 0.56
CA ALA A 29 -10.42 38.64 1.72
C ALA A 29 -10.27 37.13 1.99
N PRO A 30 -10.01 36.70 3.24
CA PRO A 30 -9.93 35.29 3.54
C PRO A 30 -11.29 34.66 3.24
N LYS A 31 -11.34 33.79 2.23
CA LYS A 31 -12.41 32.81 2.13
C LYS A 31 -12.32 31.97 3.40
N THR A 32 -13.23 32.24 4.31
CA THR A 32 -13.44 31.51 5.55
C THR A 32 -13.57 30.05 5.16
N ALA A 33 -12.51 29.27 5.39
CA ALA A 33 -12.62 27.83 5.40
C ALA A 33 -13.68 27.53 6.43
N THR A 34 -14.83 27.07 5.95
CA THR A 34 -15.96 26.70 6.78
C THR A 34 -15.49 25.53 7.62
N THR A 35 -15.02 25.82 8.82
CA THR A 35 -15.00 24.87 9.93
C THR A 35 -16.43 24.39 10.05
N GLY A 36 -16.72 23.24 9.44
CA GLY A 36 -17.95 22.52 9.70
C GLY A 36 -18.03 22.37 11.21
N ALA A 37 -18.95 23.11 11.84
CA ALA A 37 -19.21 23.00 13.24
C ALA A 37 -19.60 21.55 13.50
N VAL A 38 -18.67 20.77 14.04
CA VAL A 38 -19.00 19.46 14.58
C VAL A 38 -19.99 19.77 15.69
N LYS A 39 -21.26 19.43 15.45
CA LYS A 39 -22.35 19.58 16.41
C LYS A 39 -21.82 19.10 17.76
N ALA A 40 -21.76 19.98 18.76
CA ALA A 40 -21.16 19.69 20.05
C ALA A 40 -21.81 18.41 20.60
N MET A 41 -21.08 17.28 20.53
CA MET A 41 -21.53 16.06 21.19
C MET A 41 -21.56 16.36 22.69
N PRO A 42 -22.60 15.92 23.42
CA PRO A 42 -22.58 15.98 24.87
C PRO A 42 -21.30 15.33 25.35
N ASN A 43 -20.50 16.04 26.16
CA ASN A 43 -19.27 15.48 26.68
C ASN A 43 -19.63 14.29 27.57
N PRO A 44 -19.30 13.04 27.20
CA PRO A 44 -19.65 11.88 28.01
C PRO A 44 -18.78 11.80 29.27
N LEU A 45 -17.75 12.63 29.37
CA LEU A 45 -16.79 12.66 30.47
C LEU A 45 -16.94 13.93 31.31
N LYS A 46 -16.45 13.87 32.55
CA LYS A 46 -16.79 14.83 33.61
C LYS A 46 -16.33 16.26 33.33
N ASN A 47 -15.24 16.44 32.60
CA ASN A 47 -14.67 17.76 32.29
C ASN A 47 -13.84 17.71 30.99
N GLY A 48 -13.41 18.87 30.49
CA GLY A 48 -12.66 18.96 29.23
C GLY A 48 -11.27 18.30 29.26
N LYS A 49 -10.63 18.20 30.43
CA LYS A 49 -9.33 17.49 30.55
C LYS A 49 -9.54 15.99 30.35
N ASP A 50 -10.56 15.41 30.96
CA ASP A 50 -10.88 13.99 30.81
C ASP A 50 -11.15 13.64 29.32
N SER A 51 -11.89 14.51 28.62
CA SER A 51 -12.16 14.37 27.18
C SER A 51 -10.90 14.45 26.34
N ALA A 52 -10.02 15.43 26.62
CA ALA A 52 -8.76 15.58 25.92
C ALA A 52 -7.83 14.37 26.14
N SER A 53 -7.75 13.86 27.38
CA SER A 53 -6.97 12.67 27.73
C SER A 53 -7.49 11.42 27.02
N TYR A 54 -8.81 11.21 26.99
CA TYR A 54 -9.41 10.07 26.28
C TYR A 54 -9.16 10.16 24.77
N ALA A 55 -9.38 11.33 24.17
CA ALA A 55 -9.13 11.56 22.74
C ALA A 55 -7.65 11.30 22.37
N LEU A 56 -6.70 11.75 23.19
CA LEU A 56 -5.28 11.47 22.99
C LEU A 56 -4.97 9.97 23.11
N GLY A 57 -5.56 9.29 24.10
CA GLY A 57 -5.45 7.84 24.27
C GLY A 57 -5.90 7.07 23.03
N ILE A 58 -7.05 7.46 22.44
CA ILE A 58 -7.53 6.87 21.18
C ILE A 58 -6.54 7.09 20.03
N ARG A 59 -5.98 8.31 19.89
CA ARG A 59 -5.00 8.60 18.83
C ARG A 59 -3.73 7.76 18.98
N ILE A 60 -3.24 7.59 20.21
CA ILE A 60 -2.08 6.74 20.50
C ILE A 60 -2.42 5.28 20.16
N ALA A 61 -3.56 4.76 20.60
CA ALA A 61 -3.97 3.39 20.31
C ALA A 61 -4.08 3.12 18.80
N GLN A 62 -4.73 4.02 18.04
CA GLN A 62 -4.82 3.94 16.59
C GLN A 62 -3.44 3.91 15.92
N ASN A 63 -2.50 4.72 16.42
CA ASN A 63 -1.13 4.73 15.91
C ASN A 63 -0.36 3.44 16.26
N LEU A 64 -0.52 2.89 17.46
CA LEU A 64 0.08 1.61 17.85
C LEU A 64 -0.47 0.44 17.02
N GLU A 65 -1.79 0.38 16.84
CA GLU A 65 -2.46 -0.63 16.00
C GLU A 65 -1.95 -0.58 14.56
N SER A 66 -1.81 0.62 13.98
CA SER A 66 -1.29 0.78 12.61
C SER A 66 0.15 0.29 12.43
N GLN A 67 0.93 0.23 13.51
CA GLN A 67 2.30 -0.27 13.53
C GLN A 67 2.38 -1.77 13.90
N GLY A 68 1.24 -2.44 14.10
CA GLY A 68 1.20 -3.84 14.53
C GLY A 68 1.46 -4.05 16.02
N LEU A 69 1.47 -2.97 16.81
CA LEU A 69 1.76 -2.98 18.25
C LEU A 69 0.50 -3.09 19.13
N GLY A 70 -0.64 -3.49 18.54
CA GLY A 70 -1.91 -3.64 19.26
C GLY A 70 -1.89 -4.71 20.37
N LYS A 71 -0.86 -5.57 20.40
CA LYS A 71 -0.68 -6.62 21.41
C LYS A 71 0.08 -6.18 22.66
N LEU A 72 0.47 -4.90 22.75
CA LEU A 72 1.17 -4.37 23.92
C LEU A 72 0.31 -4.50 25.19
N ASN A 73 0.99 -4.67 26.33
CA ASN A 73 0.32 -4.65 27.62
C ASN A 73 -0.10 -3.21 27.99
N VAL A 74 -1.38 -2.90 27.77
CA VAL A 74 -1.94 -1.55 27.98
C VAL A 74 -1.83 -1.09 29.44
N ALA A 75 -1.94 -2.00 30.41
CA ALA A 75 -1.82 -1.64 31.83
C ALA A 75 -0.40 -1.16 32.18
N ILE A 76 0.63 -1.80 31.60
CA ILE A 76 2.02 -1.37 31.76
C ILE A 76 2.28 -0.06 31.03
N LEU A 77 1.72 0.13 29.84
CA LEU A 77 1.83 1.38 29.09
C LEU A 77 1.21 2.56 29.86
N GLN A 78 0.01 2.37 30.42
CA GLN A 78 -0.66 3.36 31.27
C GLN A 78 0.16 3.69 32.52
N ARG A 79 0.73 2.67 33.17
CA ARG A 79 1.62 2.87 34.32
C ARG A 79 2.85 3.68 33.94
N ALA A 80 3.51 3.37 32.82
CA ALA A 80 4.69 4.10 32.36
C ALA A 80 4.39 5.58 32.08
N LEU A 81 3.24 5.87 31.45
CA LEU A 81 2.79 7.26 31.23
C LEU A 81 2.55 7.98 32.56
N ALA A 82 1.88 7.33 33.52
CA ALA A 82 1.63 7.91 34.84
C ALA A 82 2.92 8.14 35.63
N ASP A 83 3.85 7.19 35.58
CA ASP A 83 5.14 7.28 36.26
C ASP A 83 6.00 8.42 35.67
N GLN A 84 6.07 8.53 34.33
CA GLN A 84 6.83 9.59 33.65
C GLN A 84 6.24 10.98 33.91
N LEU A 85 4.93 11.16 33.76
CA LEU A 85 4.26 12.45 34.01
C LEU A 85 4.31 12.85 35.49
N GLY A 86 4.24 11.86 36.38
CA GLY A 86 4.40 12.04 37.82
C GLY A 86 5.84 12.23 38.28
N LYS A 87 6.83 12.23 37.36
CA LYS A 87 8.27 12.28 37.66
C LYS A 87 8.72 11.22 38.67
N LYS A 88 8.07 10.05 38.64
CA LYS A 88 8.46 8.90 39.46
C LYS A 88 9.66 8.20 38.83
N LYS A 89 10.33 7.36 39.62
CA LYS A 89 11.43 6.53 39.15
C LYS A 89 10.92 5.55 38.08
N VAL A 90 11.45 5.68 36.86
CA VAL A 90 11.14 4.78 35.75
C VAL A 90 11.77 3.41 36.01
N ILE A 91 11.04 2.34 35.71
CA ILE A 91 11.42 0.95 36.01
C ILE A 91 12.45 0.43 34.99
N ILE A 92 12.35 0.87 33.73
CA ILE A 92 13.29 0.53 32.66
C ILE A 92 14.34 1.65 32.57
N PRO A 93 15.64 1.33 32.61
CA PRO A 93 16.70 2.31 32.37
C PRO A 93 16.54 2.97 31.00
N GLU A 94 16.83 4.26 30.89
CA GLU A 94 16.69 5.02 29.65
C GLU A 94 17.46 4.37 28.48
N ALA A 95 18.66 3.86 28.75
CA ALA A 95 19.48 3.15 27.77
C ALA A 95 18.86 1.85 27.23
N SER A 96 17.90 1.26 27.94
CA SER A 96 17.23 0.01 27.57
C SER A 96 15.87 0.22 26.89
N LEU A 97 15.32 1.44 26.93
CA LEU A 97 13.99 1.71 26.37
C LEU A 97 13.91 1.37 24.87
N ASN A 98 14.89 1.82 24.09
CA ASN A 98 14.92 1.57 22.65
C ASN A 98 15.09 0.08 22.35
N ALA A 99 15.98 -0.62 23.05
CA ALA A 99 16.20 -2.05 22.86
C ALA A 99 14.92 -2.87 23.15
N CYS A 100 14.20 -2.56 24.23
CA CYS A 100 12.93 -3.24 24.53
C CYS A 100 11.87 -3.03 23.44
N ILE A 101 11.83 -1.83 22.84
CA ILE A 101 10.90 -1.53 21.74
C ILE A 101 11.34 -2.28 20.47
N GLU A 102 12.63 -2.25 20.14
CA GLU A 102 13.20 -2.94 18.97
C GLU A 102 12.94 -4.46 19.02
N ASP A 103 13.16 -5.09 20.17
CA ASP A 103 12.92 -6.53 20.35
C ASP A 103 11.44 -6.90 20.13
N PHE A 104 10.52 -6.13 20.72
CA PHE A 104 9.09 -6.36 20.55
C PHE A 104 8.63 -6.12 19.10
N VAL A 105 9.14 -5.06 18.45
CA VAL A 105 8.86 -4.78 17.04
C VAL A 105 9.40 -5.90 16.14
N ALA A 106 10.59 -6.42 16.44
CA ALA A 106 11.18 -7.54 15.71
C ALA A 106 10.31 -8.81 15.84
N GLU A 107 9.85 -9.15 17.05
CA GLU A 107 8.96 -10.29 17.29
C GLU A 107 7.62 -10.13 16.56
N ALA A 108 6.97 -8.96 16.69
CA ALA A 108 5.72 -8.66 16.00
C ALA A 108 5.86 -8.74 14.47
N ASN A 109 6.99 -8.27 13.92
CA ASN A 109 7.29 -8.39 12.50
C ASN A 109 7.52 -9.85 12.07
N GLN A 110 8.19 -10.66 12.88
CA GLN A 110 8.38 -12.08 12.59
C GLN A 110 7.05 -12.83 12.57
N GLU A 111 6.14 -12.56 13.50
CA GLU A 111 4.81 -13.14 13.49
C GLU A 111 4.05 -12.76 12.21
N LYS A 112 4.10 -11.47 11.83
CA LYS A 112 3.47 -10.99 10.59
C LYS A 112 4.05 -11.66 9.35
N ILE A 113 5.36 -11.85 9.28
CA ILE A 113 6.03 -12.56 8.17
C ILE A 113 5.60 -14.03 8.13
N ALA A 114 5.54 -14.70 9.28
CA ALA A 114 5.12 -16.09 9.37
C ALA A 114 3.66 -16.26 8.91
N LEU A 115 2.76 -15.37 9.34
CA LEU A 115 1.36 -15.35 8.89
C LEU A 115 1.26 -15.08 7.39
N ALA A 116 2.02 -14.11 6.86
CA ALA A 116 2.05 -13.82 5.43
C ALA A 116 2.56 -14.99 4.60
N LYS A 117 3.55 -15.74 5.11
CA LYS A 117 4.06 -16.96 4.47
C LYS A 117 2.99 -18.05 4.40
N VAL A 118 2.31 -18.34 5.51
CA VAL A 118 1.22 -19.34 5.54
C VAL A 118 0.09 -18.93 4.59
N ALA A 119 -0.31 -17.66 4.61
CA ALA A 119 -1.31 -17.14 3.69
C ALA A 119 -0.84 -17.27 2.22
N SER A 120 0.41 -16.92 1.92
CA SER A 120 0.97 -17.05 0.56
C SER A 120 0.96 -18.51 0.09
N GLU A 121 1.38 -19.46 0.93
CA GLU A 121 1.39 -20.87 0.56
C GLU A 121 -0.01 -21.40 0.22
N GLN A 122 -1.04 -20.95 0.94
CA GLN A 122 -2.42 -21.28 0.64
C GLN A 122 -2.89 -20.64 -0.68
N THR A 123 -2.65 -19.34 -0.86
CA THR A 123 -3.01 -18.62 -2.10
C THR A 123 -2.28 -19.20 -3.31
N LYS A 124 -0.99 -19.52 -3.20
CA LYS A 124 -0.20 -20.13 -4.27
C LYS A 124 -0.72 -21.50 -4.69
N LYS A 125 -1.22 -22.31 -3.75
CA LYS A 125 -1.87 -23.58 -4.10
C LYS A 125 -3.12 -23.37 -4.95
N GLN A 126 -3.98 -22.43 -4.55
CA GLN A 126 -5.19 -22.09 -5.33
C GLN A 126 -4.84 -21.49 -6.70
N ALA A 127 -3.87 -20.57 -6.72
CA ALA A 127 -3.34 -19.98 -7.93
C ALA A 127 -2.77 -21.04 -8.89
N LYS A 128 -2.02 -22.01 -8.39
CA LYS A 128 -1.48 -23.09 -9.21
C LYS A 128 -2.59 -23.91 -9.86
N VAL A 129 -3.61 -24.31 -9.09
CA VAL A 129 -4.77 -25.06 -9.64
C VAL A 129 -5.47 -24.24 -10.72
N PHE A 130 -5.69 -22.95 -10.46
CA PHE A 130 -6.28 -22.03 -11.43
C PHE A 130 -5.45 -21.93 -12.71
N LEU A 131 -4.14 -21.64 -12.61
CA LEU A 131 -3.24 -21.47 -13.74
C LEU A 131 -3.06 -22.77 -14.55
N ASP A 132 -2.98 -23.93 -13.89
CA ASP A 132 -2.88 -25.23 -14.56
C ASP A 132 -4.14 -25.55 -15.38
N ALA A 133 -5.32 -25.18 -14.85
CA ALA A 133 -6.59 -25.33 -15.57
C ALA A 133 -6.72 -24.30 -16.69
N ASN A 134 -6.32 -23.05 -16.44
CA ASN A 134 -6.40 -21.95 -17.38
C ASN A 134 -5.50 -22.17 -18.60
N ALA A 135 -4.29 -22.71 -18.41
CA ALA A 135 -3.36 -23.06 -19.48
C ALA A 135 -3.93 -24.06 -20.50
N LYS A 136 -4.94 -24.85 -20.11
CA LYS A 136 -5.60 -25.84 -20.97
C LYS A 136 -6.79 -25.27 -21.72
N ARG A 137 -7.22 -24.04 -21.41
CA ARG A 137 -8.36 -23.41 -22.08
C ARG A 137 -7.98 -23.03 -23.52
N PRO A 138 -8.88 -23.25 -24.50
CA PRO A 138 -8.67 -22.77 -25.86
C PRO A 138 -8.42 -21.25 -25.89
N GLY A 139 -7.45 -20.81 -26.69
CA GLY A 139 -7.09 -19.40 -26.82
C GLY A 139 -6.12 -18.87 -25.77
N VAL A 140 -5.83 -19.63 -24.71
CA VAL A 140 -4.82 -19.27 -23.71
C VAL A 140 -3.44 -19.75 -24.18
N ILE A 141 -2.47 -18.85 -24.16
CA ILE A 141 -1.06 -19.11 -24.45
C ILE A 141 -0.26 -18.95 -23.17
N THR A 142 0.63 -19.90 -22.88
CA THR A 142 1.55 -19.84 -21.74
C THR A 142 2.97 -19.55 -22.23
N LEU A 143 3.59 -18.52 -21.69
CA LEU A 143 4.97 -18.14 -21.98
C LEU A 143 5.95 -18.91 -21.07
N PRO A 144 7.26 -18.99 -21.43
CA PRO A 144 8.27 -19.65 -20.60
C PRO A 144 8.40 -19.07 -19.19
N SER A 145 8.08 -17.79 -19.00
CA SER A 145 8.06 -17.14 -17.68
C SER A 145 6.93 -17.63 -16.77
N GLY A 146 5.95 -18.36 -17.31
CA GLY A 146 4.71 -18.75 -16.65
C GLY A 146 3.57 -17.74 -16.82
N LEU A 147 3.82 -16.57 -17.44
CA LEU A 147 2.75 -15.65 -17.83
C LEU A 147 1.80 -16.36 -18.79
N GLN A 148 0.50 -16.26 -18.55
CA GLN A 148 -0.51 -16.72 -19.49
C GLN A 148 -1.28 -15.53 -20.05
N TYR A 149 -1.68 -15.61 -21.31
CA TYR A 149 -2.52 -14.58 -21.90
C TYR A 149 -3.50 -15.15 -22.92
N GLU A 150 -4.53 -14.36 -23.21
CA GLU A 150 -5.55 -14.62 -24.21
C GLU A 150 -5.78 -13.32 -25.00
N VAL A 151 -5.76 -13.39 -26.33
CA VAL A 151 -5.96 -12.21 -27.19
C VAL A 151 -7.46 -11.99 -27.38
N ILE A 152 -7.99 -10.90 -26.82
CA ILE A 152 -9.40 -10.51 -26.96
C ILE A 152 -9.62 -9.77 -28.28
N LYS A 153 -8.74 -8.82 -28.58
CA LYS A 153 -8.73 -8.04 -29.82
C LYS A 153 -7.30 -7.96 -30.32
N ASN A 154 -7.09 -8.35 -31.56
CA ASN A 154 -5.77 -8.28 -32.18
C ASN A 154 -5.67 -7.06 -33.12
N ASN A 155 -4.47 -6.51 -33.26
CA ASN A 155 -4.15 -5.54 -34.31
C ASN A 155 -2.73 -5.83 -34.85
N PRO A 156 -2.57 -6.74 -35.83
CA PRO A 156 -1.25 -7.19 -36.27
C PRO A 156 -0.39 -6.07 -36.88
N ASP A 157 -1.02 -5.02 -37.41
CA ASP A 157 -0.34 -3.88 -38.04
C ASP A 157 0.10 -2.80 -37.03
N GLY A 158 -0.27 -2.97 -35.75
CA GLY A 158 0.12 -2.05 -34.69
C GLY A 158 1.59 -2.19 -34.30
N VAL A 159 2.21 -1.07 -33.92
CA VAL A 159 3.58 -1.04 -33.41
C VAL A 159 3.62 -1.68 -32.01
N LYS A 160 4.70 -2.40 -31.69
CA LYS A 160 4.96 -2.94 -30.36
C LYS A 160 5.81 -1.96 -29.56
N PRO A 161 5.47 -1.67 -28.30
CA PRO A 161 6.31 -0.84 -27.44
C PRO A 161 7.60 -1.57 -27.06
N VAL A 162 8.65 -0.81 -26.79
CA VAL A 162 9.89 -1.29 -26.19
C VAL A 162 9.92 -0.95 -24.69
N ALA A 163 10.85 -1.54 -23.94
CA ALA A 163 10.94 -1.37 -22.48
C ALA A 163 11.12 0.09 -22.00
N SER A 164 11.69 0.97 -22.83
CA SER A 164 11.88 2.39 -22.52
C SER A 164 10.65 3.26 -22.79
N ASP A 165 9.65 2.74 -23.50
CA ASP A 165 8.50 3.52 -23.93
C ASP A 165 7.55 3.85 -22.78
N GLN A 166 6.74 4.89 -23.02
CA GLN A 166 5.52 5.14 -22.24
C GLN A 166 4.31 4.71 -23.07
N VAL A 167 3.37 4.03 -22.44
CA VAL A 167 2.17 3.51 -23.08
C VAL A 167 0.92 4.01 -22.38
N LYS A 168 -0.08 4.40 -23.16
CA LYS A 168 -1.41 4.71 -22.66
C LYS A 168 -2.30 3.49 -22.76
N CYS A 169 -2.91 3.08 -21.66
CA CYS A 169 -3.71 1.86 -21.60
C CYS A 169 -5.01 2.06 -20.82
N HIS A 170 -6.04 1.31 -21.23
CA HIS A 170 -7.12 0.94 -20.32
C HIS A 170 -6.82 -0.42 -19.68
N TYR A 171 -7.20 -0.59 -18.42
CA TYR A 171 -7.11 -1.87 -17.76
C TYR A 171 -8.20 -2.11 -16.70
N HIS A 172 -8.42 -3.39 -16.43
CA HIS A 172 -9.29 -3.87 -15.36
C HIS A 172 -8.62 -5.07 -14.68
N GLY A 173 -8.24 -4.90 -13.41
CA GLY A 173 -7.50 -5.86 -12.60
C GLY A 173 -8.35 -6.54 -11.54
N THR A 174 -8.36 -7.87 -11.56
CA THR A 174 -9.13 -8.72 -10.64
C THR A 174 -8.28 -9.84 -10.04
N LEU A 175 -8.64 -10.28 -8.84
CA LEU A 175 -8.13 -11.54 -8.28
C LEU A 175 -8.85 -12.73 -8.95
N ILE A 176 -8.35 -13.94 -8.71
CA ILE A 176 -8.93 -15.19 -9.26
C ILE A 176 -10.39 -15.43 -8.84
N ASP A 177 -10.83 -14.81 -7.74
CA ASP A 177 -12.20 -14.88 -7.23
C ASP A 177 -13.13 -13.80 -7.84
N GLY A 178 -12.62 -12.95 -8.72
CA GLY A 178 -13.34 -11.84 -9.35
C GLY A 178 -13.30 -10.52 -8.58
N THR A 179 -12.64 -10.47 -7.42
CA THR A 179 -12.48 -9.22 -6.66
C THR A 179 -11.69 -8.19 -7.46
N VAL A 180 -12.32 -7.09 -7.84
CA VAL A 180 -11.66 -5.96 -8.51
C VAL A 180 -10.74 -5.25 -7.52
N PHE A 181 -9.44 -5.18 -7.82
CA PHE A 181 -8.48 -4.44 -7.00
C PHE A 181 -8.14 -3.07 -7.58
N ASP A 182 -8.19 -2.93 -8.90
CA ASP A 182 -7.89 -1.67 -9.59
C ASP A 182 -8.44 -1.67 -11.02
N SER A 183 -9.00 -0.55 -11.49
CA SER A 183 -9.50 -0.42 -12.86
C SER A 183 -9.50 1.02 -13.34
N SER A 184 -8.84 1.27 -14.49
CA SER A 184 -8.94 2.57 -15.17
C SER A 184 -10.25 2.73 -15.96
N VAL A 185 -10.86 1.61 -16.35
CA VAL A 185 -12.18 1.59 -17.01
C VAL A 185 -13.27 2.09 -16.06
N GLU A 186 -13.29 1.63 -14.80
CA GLU A 186 -14.24 2.11 -13.79
C GLU A 186 -14.03 3.59 -13.44
N ARG A 187 -12.78 4.08 -13.53
CA ARG A 187 -12.47 5.51 -13.38
C ARG A 187 -12.86 6.35 -14.60
N GLY A 188 -13.12 5.72 -15.75
CA GLY A 188 -13.49 6.40 -16.99
C GLY A 188 -12.35 7.09 -17.72
N GLU A 189 -11.09 6.89 -17.32
CA GLU A 189 -9.93 7.56 -17.93
C GLU A 189 -8.76 6.58 -18.11
N PRO A 190 -8.14 6.50 -19.31
CA PRO A 190 -6.91 5.75 -19.51
C PRO A 190 -5.76 6.31 -18.67
N ILE A 191 -4.76 5.48 -18.42
CA ILE A 191 -3.56 5.88 -17.68
C ILE A 191 -2.32 5.63 -18.51
N VAL A 192 -1.29 6.45 -18.29
CA VAL A 192 0.03 6.28 -18.91
C VAL A 192 0.95 5.55 -17.94
N PHE A 193 1.63 4.53 -18.45
CA PHE A 193 2.64 3.78 -17.72
C PHE A 193 3.97 3.82 -18.47
N SER A 194 5.09 3.90 -17.74
CA SER A 194 6.37 3.49 -18.30
C SER A 194 6.42 1.97 -18.36
N VAL A 195 6.77 1.39 -19.51
CA VAL A 195 6.82 -0.07 -19.68
C VAL A 195 7.79 -0.70 -18.67
N GLY A 196 8.95 -0.12 -18.43
CA GLY A 196 9.89 -0.61 -17.41
C GLY A 196 9.45 -0.38 -15.96
N GLY A 197 8.42 0.44 -15.71
CA GLY A 197 7.97 0.82 -14.37
C GLY A 197 6.83 -0.04 -13.79
N VAL A 198 6.29 -0.98 -14.56
CA VAL A 198 5.19 -1.86 -14.15
C VAL A 198 5.69 -3.26 -13.75
N ILE A 199 4.81 -4.10 -13.21
CA ILE A 199 5.14 -5.48 -12.80
C ILE A 199 5.69 -6.32 -13.97
N ARG A 200 6.56 -7.29 -13.69
CA ARG A 200 7.28 -8.07 -14.71
C ARG A 200 6.36 -8.71 -15.74
N GLY A 201 5.19 -9.21 -15.32
CA GLY A 201 4.21 -9.78 -16.25
C GLY A 201 3.65 -8.77 -17.25
N TRP A 202 3.46 -7.51 -16.84
CA TRP A 202 3.08 -6.44 -17.76
C TRP A 202 4.25 -6.03 -18.67
N GLN A 203 5.48 -5.96 -18.14
CA GLN A 203 6.66 -5.65 -18.95
C GLN A 203 6.79 -6.63 -20.13
N GLU A 204 6.62 -7.92 -19.87
CA GLU A 204 6.65 -8.97 -20.88
C GLU A 204 5.45 -8.87 -21.83
N ALA A 205 4.22 -8.77 -21.30
CA ALA A 205 3.02 -8.71 -22.12
C ALA A 205 3.00 -7.51 -23.08
N LEU A 206 3.29 -6.31 -22.58
CA LEU A 206 3.21 -5.07 -23.36
C LEU A 206 4.14 -5.11 -24.56
N GLN A 207 5.34 -5.66 -24.42
CA GLN A 207 6.31 -5.78 -25.51
C GLN A 207 5.92 -6.83 -26.57
N LEU A 208 4.94 -7.67 -26.27
CA LEU A 208 4.34 -8.61 -27.23
C LEU A 208 3.05 -8.07 -27.85
N MET A 209 2.35 -7.20 -27.13
CA MET A 209 1.14 -6.51 -27.58
C MET A 209 1.46 -5.47 -28.66
N THR A 210 0.53 -5.30 -29.57
CA THR A 210 0.55 -4.22 -30.57
C THR A 210 -0.43 -3.13 -30.18
N VAL A 211 -0.14 -1.87 -30.52
CA VAL A 211 -1.07 -0.76 -30.31
C VAL A 211 -2.43 -1.06 -30.95
N GLY A 212 -3.52 -0.82 -30.22
CA GLY A 212 -4.89 -1.13 -30.59
C GLY A 212 -5.37 -2.54 -30.22
N SER A 213 -4.49 -3.38 -29.68
CA SER A 213 -4.84 -4.71 -29.17
C SER A 213 -5.43 -4.68 -27.76
N LYS A 214 -6.26 -5.67 -27.44
CA LYS A 214 -6.78 -5.94 -26.09
C LYS A 214 -6.49 -7.38 -25.71
N TRP A 215 -5.80 -7.58 -24.59
CA TRP A 215 -5.40 -8.89 -24.09
C TRP A 215 -5.98 -9.12 -22.69
N LYS A 216 -6.21 -10.39 -22.36
CA LYS A 216 -6.42 -10.84 -20.99
C LYS A 216 -5.16 -11.53 -20.49
N LEU A 217 -4.57 -11.03 -19.42
CA LEU A 217 -3.35 -11.54 -18.81
C LEU A 217 -3.71 -12.28 -17.52
N TYR A 218 -3.05 -13.40 -17.28
CA TYR A 218 -3.09 -14.15 -16.03
C TYR A 218 -1.66 -14.21 -15.50
N VAL A 219 -1.37 -13.36 -14.52
CA VAL A 219 -0.02 -13.05 -14.05
C VAL A 219 0.24 -13.79 -12.74
N PRO A 220 1.10 -14.83 -12.72
CA PRO A 220 1.50 -15.51 -11.50
C PRO A 220 2.14 -14.54 -10.51
N ALA A 221 2.06 -14.85 -9.22
CA ALA A 221 2.56 -13.99 -8.14
C ALA A 221 4.02 -13.56 -8.34
N ASP A 222 4.88 -14.45 -8.82
CA ASP A 222 6.30 -14.16 -9.06
C ASP A 222 6.50 -13.09 -10.15
N LEU A 223 5.58 -12.95 -11.09
CA LEU A 223 5.59 -11.90 -12.11
C LEU A 223 4.80 -10.65 -11.70
N ALA A 224 4.23 -10.65 -10.49
CA ALA A 224 3.44 -9.58 -9.89
C ALA A 224 4.08 -9.08 -8.57
N TYR A 225 3.38 -9.23 -7.44
CA TYR A 225 3.80 -8.72 -6.12
C TYR A 225 4.40 -9.77 -5.17
N GLY A 226 4.54 -11.02 -5.62
CA GLY A 226 5.17 -12.11 -4.86
C GLY A 226 4.43 -12.44 -3.56
N ASP A 227 5.22 -12.64 -2.49
CA ASP A 227 4.74 -13.08 -1.16
C ASP A 227 4.40 -11.92 -0.22
N ALA A 228 4.45 -10.69 -0.70
CA ALA A 228 4.10 -9.52 0.08
C ALA A 228 2.63 -9.14 -0.12
N GLN A 229 2.04 -8.53 0.90
CA GLN A 229 0.77 -7.83 0.76
C GLN A 229 0.98 -6.60 -0.13
N ALA A 230 0.13 -6.43 -1.15
CA ALA A 230 0.14 -5.26 -2.02
C ALA A 230 -1.21 -4.51 -1.94
N GLY A 231 -1.19 -3.33 -1.32
CA GLY A 231 -2.40 -2.56 -1.09
C GLY A 231 -3.42 -3.31 -0.20
N PRO A 232 -4.70 -2.88 -0.22
CA PRO A 232 -5.71 -3.42 0.67
C PRO A 232 -6.27 -4.78 0.24
N LYS A 233 -6.18 -5.11 -1.05
CA LYS A 233 -6.89 -6.26 -1.66
C LYS A 233 -5.97 -7.37 -2.15
N ILE A 234 -4.73 -7.07 -2.57
CA ILE A 234 -3.87 -8.10 -3.15
C ILE A 234 -3.09 -8.78 -2.04
N GLY A 235 -3.51 -10.01 -1.74
CA GLY A 235 -2.90 -10.89 -0.75
C GLY A 235 -1.51 -11.42 -1.17
N PRO A 236 -0.69 -11.89 -0.21
CA PRO A 236 0.51 -12.67 -0.50
C PRO A 236 0.22 -13.84 -1.45
N GLY A 237 1.08 -14.06 -2.44
CA GLY A 237 1.00 -15.19 -3.36
C GLY A 237 -0.12 -15.10 -4.41
N SER A 238 -0.78 -13.94 -4.54
CA SER A 238 -1.91 -13.77 -5.45
C SER A 238 -1.51 -13.82 -6.92
N THR A 239 -2.26 -14.59 -7.71
CA THR A 239 -2.29 -14.44 -9.17
C THR A 239 -3.25 -13.33 -9.53
N LEU A 240 -2.82 -12.46 -10.45
CA LEU A 240 -3.60 -11.32 -10.90
C LEU A 240 -4.13 -11.55 -12.31
N ILE A 241 -5.38 -11.18 -12.54
CA ILE A 241 -6.01 -11.22 -13.86
C ILE A 241 -6.22 -9.79 -14.33
N PHE A 242 -5.71 -9.47 -15.51
CA PHE A 242 -5.89 -8.15 -16.11
C PHE A 242 -6.55 -8.28 -17.47
N GLU A 243 -7.52 -7.44 -17.76
CA GLU A 243 -7.80 -7.05 -19.15
C GLU A 243 -7.04 -5.76 -19.44
N VAL A 244 -6.25 -5.74 -20.51
CA VAL A 244 -5.41 -4.60 -20.90
C VAL A 244 -5.70 -4.24 -22.34
N GLU A 245 -6.08 -2.99 -22.60
CA GLU A 245 -6.18 -2.41 -23.94
C GLU A 245 -5.05 -1.40 -24.12
N LEU A 246 -4.15 -1.69 -25.07
CA LEU A 246 -3.04 -0.81 -25.41
C LEU A 246 -3.52 0.22 -26.43
N ILE A 247 -3.60 1.49 -26.03
CA ILE A 247 -4.23 2.55 -26.83
C ILE A 247 -3.19 3.27 -27.70
N SER A 248 -2.06 3.66 -27.11
CA SER A 248 -0.99 4.39 -27.81
C SER A 248 0.36 4.18 -27.12
N ILE A 249 1.42 4.41 -27.88
CA ILE A 249 2.76 4.69 -27.36
C ILE A 249 2.88 6.21 -27.35
N GLU A 250 3.14 6.78 -26.17
CA GLU A 250 3.35 8.21 -26.03
C GLU A 250 4.71 8.58 -26.64
N LYS A 251 4.72 9.61 -27.48
CA LYS A 251 5.97 10.19 -27.99
C LYS A 251 6.41 11.28 -27.01
N GLU A 252 7.68 11.27 -26.63
CA GLU A 252 8.30 12.39 -25.91
C GLU A 252 8.11 13.72 -26.67
#